data_AF-A0A971X901-F1
#
_entry.id   AF-A0A971X901-F1
#
_cell.length_a   1.000
_cell.length_b   1.000
_cell.length_c   1.000
_cell.angle_alpha   90.00
_cell.angle_beta   90.00
_cell.angle_gamma   90.00
#
_symmetry.space_group_name_H-M   'P 1'
#
loop_
_entity.id
_entity.type
_entity.pdbx_description
1 polymer ?
#
loop_
_entity_poly.entity_id
_entity_poly.type
_entity_poly.pdbx_seq_one_letter_code
_entity_poly.pdbx_strand_id
1 'polypeptide(L)'
;MTLEWEADMDCTWAGAVYAALRYMGEPYTYEQILGLSGACYRIAFTEIWDWSATDALVAFDYSSILFNAIGYEQIWADRVEKDDRNEERKNIVRDITNGKPVIAINLRVAPEWGVITGFSENSKNFYCRTYFDKEHLNENNDYLESDFWPFMIIHFGEKKR
;
A
#
# COMPACT_ATOMS: atom_id res chain seq x y z
N MET A 1 -10.10 -5.60 -9.47
CA MET A 1 -10.89 -5.00 -8.37
C MET A 1 -10.29 -3.64 -8.09
N THR A 2 -11.10 -2.63 -7.86
CA THR A 2 -10.67 -1.23 -7.72
C THR A 2 -10.70 -0.85 -6.25
N LEU A 3 -9.68 -0.14 -5.78
CA LEU A 3 -9.68 0.50 -4.46
C LEU A 3 -10.65 1.68 -4.53
N GLU A 4 -11.64 1.71 -3.64
CA GLU A 4 -12.74 2.67 -3.70
C GLU A 4 -13.31 2.92 -2.30
N TRP A 5 -13.67 4.18 -2.03
CA TRP A 5 -14.38 4.58 -0.82
C TRP A 5 -15.82 4.05 -0.82
N GLU A 6 -16.36 3.83 0.37
CA GLU A 6 -17.74 3.38 0.59
C GLU A 6 -18.06 2.03 -0.08
N ALA A 7 -17.02 1.25 -0.38
CA ALA A 7 -17.10 -0.08 -1.00
C ALA A 7 -16.79 -1.21 0.01
N ASP A 8 -17.13 -0.99 1.28
CA ASP A 8 -16.88 -1.89 2.42
C ASP A 8 -15.38 -2.21 2.69
N MET A 9 -14.46 -1.41 2.13
CA MET A 9 -13.01 -1.59 2.25
C MET A 9 -12.29 -0.29 2.65
N ASP A 10 -12.84 0.51 3.56
CA ASP A 10 -12.36 1.88 3.82
C ASP A 10 -11.06 1.99 4.63
N CYS A 11 -10.54 0.88 5.19
CA CYS A 11 -9.19 0.88 5.74
C CYS A 11 -8.20 0.80 4.58
N THR A 12 -7.66 1.96 4.16
CA THR A 12 -6.85 2.05 2.94
C THR A 12 -5.61 1.16 2.99
N TRP A 13 -5.00 0.99 4.18
CA TRP A 13 -3.91 0.04 4.39
C TRP A 13 -4.33 -1.40 4.09
N ALA A 14 -5.43 -1.86 4.68
CA ALA A 14 -5.91 -3.23 4.50
C ALA A 14 -6.36 -3.48 3.05
N GLY A 15 -6.98 -2.47 2.40
CA GLY A 15 -7.38 -2.57 1.01
C GLY A 15 -6.17 -2.65 0.07
N ALA A 16 -5.12 -1.87 0.31
CA ALA A 16 -3.88 -1.94 -0.44
C ALA A 16 -3.19 -3.30 -0.28
N VAL A 17 -3.12 -3.83 0.95
CA VAL A 17 -2.59 -5.17 1.23
C VAL A 17 -3.41 -6.24 0.51
N TYR A 18 -4.73 -6.15 0.59
CA TYR A 18 -5.64 -7.06 -0.08
C TYR A 18 -5.46 -7.03 -1.60
N ALA A 19 -5.41 -5.86 -2.22
CA ALA A 19 -5.17 -5.72 -3.66
C ALA A 19 -3.83 -6.35 -4.09
N ALA A 20 -2.77 -6.13 -3.31
CA ALA A 20 -1.46 -6.71 -3.56
C ALA A 20 -1.47 -8.24 -3.44
N LEU A 21 -2.02 -8.78 -2.35
CA LEU A 21 -2.13 -10.23 -2.12
C LEU A 21 -2.96 -10.93 -3.20
N ARG A 22 -4.09 -10.33 -3.59
CA ARG A 22 -4.94 -10.85 -4.66
C ARG A 22 -4.21 -10.89 -6.00
N TYR A 23 -3.41 -9.87 -6.32
CA TYR A 23 -2.58 -9.86 -7.52
C TYR A 23 -1.53 -10.98 -7.50
N MET A 24 -0.89 -11.20 -6.34
CA MET A 24 0.06 -12.29 -6.15
C MET A 24 -0.59 -13.69 -6.11
N GLY A 25 -1.91 -13.79 -6.22
CA GLY A 25 -2.65 -15.05 -6.23
C GLY A 25 -2.96 -15.63 -4.84
N GLU A 26 -2.75 -14.86 -3.77
CA GLU A 26 -3.05 -15.30 -2.42
C GLU A 26 -4.57 -15.29 -2.15
N PRO A 27 -5.11 -16.30 -1.44
CA PRO A 27 -6.55 -16.51 -1.30
C PRO A 27 -7.16 -15.77 -0.09
N TYR A 28 -6.53 -14.70 0.40
CA TYR A 28 -7.04 -13.97 1.57
C TYR A 28 -8.19 -13.03 1.20
N THR A 29 -9.23 -12.99 2.03
CA THR A 29 -10.28 -11.96 1.97
C THR A 29 -9.86 -10.71 2.73
N TYR A 30 -10.51 -9.58 2.45
CA TYR A 30 -10.27 -8.33 3.16
C TYR A 30 -10.56 -8.46 4.67
N GLU A 31 -11.62 -9.18 5.06
CA GLU A 31 -11.97 -9.41 6.45
C GLU A 31 -10.94 -10.29 7.17
N GLN A 32 -10.37 -11.28 6.46
CA GLN A 32 -9.28 -12.09 7.01
C GLN A 32 -8.03 -11.23 7.27
N ILE A 33 -7.70 -10.31 6.37
CA ILE A 33 -6.59 -9.37 6.55
C ILE A 33 -6.81 -8.49 7.77
N LEU A 34 -8.01 -7.93 7.92
CA LEU A 34 -8.37 -7.13 9.10
C LEU A 34 -8.34 -7.95 10.41
N GLY A 35 -8.87 -9.18 10.39
CA GLY A 35 -8.92 -10.05 11.55
C GLY A 35 -7.54 -10.57 11.99
N LEU A 36 -6.71 -10.99 11.03
CA LEU A 36 -5.36 -11.52 11.30
C LEU A 36 -4.40 -10.42 11.78
N SER A 37 -4.48 -9.22 11.21
CA SER A 37 -3.71 -8.06 11.67
C SER A 37 -4.18 -7.54 13.02
N GLY A 38 -5.49 -7.68 13.31
CA GLY A 38 -6.15 -7.05 14.43
C GLY A 38 -6.46 -5.56 14.20
N ALA A 39 -6.29 -5.05 12.98
CA ALA A 39 -6.57 -3.65 12.64
C ALA A 39 -8.03 -3.27 12.95
N CYS A 40 -9.00 -4.17 12.70
CA CYS A 40 -10.42 -3.91 12.97
C CYS A 40 -10.80 -3.74 14.45
N TYR A 41 -9.91 -4.09 15.39
CA TYR A 41 -10.14 -3.91 16.82
C TYR A 41 -9.49 -2.63 17.35
N ARG A 42 -8.99 -1.76 16.47
CA ARG A 42 -8.19 -0.60 16.83
C ARG A 42 -8.71 0.65 16.14
N ILE A 43 -8.68 1.73 16.89
CA ILE A 43 -8.93 3.08 16.42
C ILE A 43 -7.97 3.99 17.18
N ALA A 44 -7.36 4.94 16.49
CA ALA A 44 -6.41 5.87 17.10
C ALA A 44 -6.95 7.29 16.96
N PHE A 45 -7.08 8.01 18.07
CA PHE A 45 -7.50 9.40 18.06
C PHE A 45 -6.36 10.31 18.53
N THR A 46 -6.27 11.47 17.91
CA THR A 46 -5.49 12.60 18.41
C THR A 46 -6.44 13.69 18.95
N GLU A 47 -5.89 14.78 19.47
CA GLU A 47 -6.70 15.88 20.05
C GLU A 47 -7.63 16.56 19.04
N ILE A 48 -7.35 16.38 17.74
CA ILE A 48 -8.11 16.93 16.61
C ILE A 48 -8.68 15.77 15.80
N TRP A 49 -9.88 15.93 15.23
CA TRP A 49 -10.42 14.96 14.28
C TRP A 49 -9.51 14.83 13.05
N ASP A 50 -9.14 13.61 12.72
CA ASP A 50 -8.31 13.27 11.57
C ASP A 50 -8.89 12.00 10.91
N TRP A 51 -9.03 12.01 9.58
CA TRP A 51 -9.56 10.87 8.82
C TRP A 51 -8.66 9.63 8.92
N SER A 52 -7.37 9.81 9.22
CA SER A 52 -6.42 8.73 9.49
C SER A 52 -6.70 7.96 10.79
N ALA A 53 -7.67 8.37 11.61
CA ALA A 53 -8.02 7.67 12.85
C ALA A 53 -8.43 6.19 12.62
N THR A 54 -8.90 5.87 11.41
CA THR A 54 -9.27 4.50 10.97
C THR A 54 -8.05 3.64 10.60
N ASP A 55 -6.88 4.25 10.38
CA ASP A 55 -5.58 3.60 10.19
C ASP A 55 -4.74 3.77 11.45
N ALA A 56 -5.01 2.93 12.45
CA ALA A 56 -4.33 2.98 13.74
C ALA A 56 -2.85 2.51 13.69
N LEU A 57 -2.26 2.31 12.50
CA LEU A 57 -0.89 1.81 12.34
C LEU A 57 0.12 2.77 12.95
N VAL A 58 -0.19 4.07 12.96
CA VAL A 58 0.60 5.11 13.62
C VAL A 58 0.72 4.90 15.14
N ALA A 59 -0.25 4.22 15.76
CA ALA A 59 -0.31 3.98 17.20
C ALA A 59 0.08 2.55 17.59
N PHE A 60 -0.12 1.57 16.69
CA PHE A 60 0.17 0.17 16.96
C PHE A 60 0.55 -0.56 15.67
N ASP A 61 1.70 -1.23 15.66
CA ASP A 61 2.15 -2.02 14.52
C ASP A 61 1.37 -3.34 14.40
N TYR A 62 0.21 -3.29 13.74
CA TYR A 62 -0.53 -4.47 13.29
C TYR A 62 -0.03 -5.01 11.94
N SER A 63 0.87 -4.29 11.27
CA SER A 63 1.37 -4.68 9.97
C SER A 63 2.32 -5.88 10.10
N SER A 64 3.27 -5.82 11.03
CA SER A 64 4.17 -6.95 11.29
C SER A 64 3.43 -8.21 11.76
N ILE A 65 2.35 -8.04 12.53
CA ILE A 65 1.46 -9.13 12.94
C ILE A 65 0.85 -9.83 11.72
N LEU A 66 0.29 -9.05 10.79
CA LEU A 66 -0.28 -9.60 9.57
C LEU A 66 0.78 -10.34 8.75
N PHE A 67 1.91 -9.67 8.45
CA PHE A 67 2.97 -10.23 7.61
C PHE A 67 3.50 -11.55 8.17
N ASN A 68 3.67 -11.63 9.50
CA ASN A 68 4.00 -12.87 10.18
C ASN A 68 2.91 -13.95 9.98
N ALA A 69 1.63 -13.60 10.14
CA ALA A 69 0.51 -14.52 9.98
C ALA A 69 0.35 -15.05 8.55
N ILE A 70 0.58 -14.21 7.52
CA ILE A 70 0.49 -14.62 6.11
C ILE A 70 1.79 -15.25 5.58
N GLY A 71 2.83 -15.31 6.42
CA GLY A 71 4.10 -15.96 6.12
C GLY A 71 5.06 -15.14 5.27
N TYR A 72 4.85 -13.85 5.08
CA TYR A 72 5.78 -12.99 4.33
C TYR A 72 6.74 -12.25 5.26
N GLU A 73 8.00 -12.14 4.86
CA GLU A 73 8.88 -11.14 5.44
C GLU A 73 8.39 -9.73 5.06
N GLN A 74 8.29 -8.86 6.07
CA GLN A 74 7.95 -7.46 5.86
C GLN A 74 9.24 -6.64 5.76
N ILE A 75 9.39 -5.90 4.66
CA ILE A 75 10.52 -4.98 4.48
C ILE A 75 9.95 -3.56 4.40
N TRP A 76 10.36 -2.70 5.33
CA TRP A 76 9.96 -1.30 5.39
C TRP A 76 11.02 -0.40 4.76
N ALA A 77 10.57 0.58 3.98
CA ALA A 77 11.36 1.76 3.64
C ALA A 77 10.57 3.00 4.08
N ASP A 78 10.90 3.51 5.27
CA ASP A 78 10.26 4.68 5.89
C ASP A 78 11.12 5.93 5.69
N ARG A 79 10.50 7.04 5.27
CA ARG A 79 11.08 8.38 5.12
C ARG A 79 12.44 8.39 4.42
N VAL A 80 12.56 7.60 3.34
CA VAL A 80 13.78 7.47 2.54
C VAL A 80 14.32 8.84 2.14
N GLU A 81 15.57 9.10 2.55
CA GLU A 81 16.28 10.34 2.24
C GLU A 81 16.46 10.49 0.72
N LYS A 82 16.52 11.74 0.23
CA LYS A 82 16.56 12.02 -1.22
C LYS A 82 17.68 11.27 -1.96
N ASP A 83 18.83 11.11 -1.31
CA ASP A 83 20.00 10.47 -1.90
C ASP A 83 19.80 8.95 -2.05
N ASP A 84 19.02 8.34 -1.15
CA ASP A 84 18.72 6.90 -1.13
C ASP A 84 17.50 6.52 -2.01
N ARG A 85 16.68 7.50 -2.42
CA ARG A 85 15.49 7.24 -3.26
C ARG A 85 15.80 6.55 -4.58
N ASN A 86 17.00 6.78 -5.12
CA ASN A 86 17.42 6.12 -6.35
C ASN A 86 17.63 4.62 -6.15
N GLU A 87 18.13 4.21 -4.99
CA GLU A 87 18.28 2.80 -4.67
C GLU A 87 16.93 2.17 -4.35
N GLU A 88 16.10 2.86 -3.58
CA GLU A 88 14.76 2.37 -3.27
C GLU A 88 13.88 2.24 -4.52
N ARG A 89 14.03 3.16 -5.48
CA ARG A 89 13.37 3.03 -6.79
C ARG A 89 13.77 1.75 -7.52
N LYS A 90 15.04 1.33 -7.43
CA LYS A 90 15.48 0.05 -8.02
C LYS A 90 14.85 -1.14 -7.30
N ASN A 91 14.71 -1.08 -5.97
CA ASN A 91 14.01 -2.11 -5.20
C ASN A 91 12.56 -2.24 -5.64
N ILE A 92 11.83 -1.12 -5.74
CA ILE A 92 10.44 -1.09 -6.24
C ILE A 92 10.35 -1.71 -7.64
N VAL A 93 11.20 -1.28 -8.57
CA VAL A 93 11.23 -1.80 -9.95
C VAL A 93 11.50 -3.31 -9.99
N ARG A 94 12.46 -3.77 -9.18
CA ARG A 94 12.80 -5.20 -9.05
C ARG A 94 11.60 -6.00 -8.57
N ASP A 95 10.92 -5.53 -7.52
CA ASP A 95 9.82 -6.26 -6.91
C ASP A 95 8.63 -6.34 -7.87
N ILE A 96 8.28 -5.23 -8.53
CA ILE A 96 7.21 -5.20 -9.55
C ILE A 96 7.54 -6.16 -10.70
N THR A 97 8.79 -6.18 -11.17
CA THR A 97 9.24 -7.06 -12.26
C THR A 97 9.16 -8.54 -11.85
N ASN A 98 9.31 -8.84 -10.56
CA ASN A 98 9.14 -10.18 -9.99
C ASN A 98 7.67 -10.51 -9.63
N GLY A 99 6.71 -9.68 -10.07
CA GLY A 99 5.29 -9.89 -9.80
C GLY A 99 4.87 -9.57 -8.36
N LYS A 100 5.69 -8.85 -7.60
CA LYS A 100 5.39 -8.39 -6.25
C LYS A 100 5.05 -6.89 -6.27
N PRO A 101 3.77 -6.51 -6.26
CA PRO A 101 3.39 -5.10 -6.15
C PRO A 101 3.79 -4.54 -4.79
N VAL A 102 4.06 -3.23 -4.73
CA VAL A 102 4.58 -2.56 -3.53
C VAL A 102 3.48 -1.72 -2.89
N ILE A 103 3.30 -1.86 -1.59
CA ILE A 103 2.31 -1.07 -0.84
C ILE A 103 2.98 0.23 -0.40
N ALA A 104 2.31 1.36 -0.56
CA ALA A 104 2.88 2.66 -0.22
C ALA A 104 1.82 3.68 0.14
N ILE A 105 2.19 4.66 0.95
CA ILE A 105 1.33 5.78 1.35
C ILE A 105 1.72 7.06 0.58
N ASN A 106 0.75 7.96 0.37
CA ASN A 106 0.96 9.26 -0.28
C ASN A 106 1.34 9.14 -1.76
N LEU A 107 0.61 8.31 -2.49
CA LEU A 107 0.79 8.15 -3.93
C LEU A 107 0.05 9.22 -4.73
N ARG A 108 -1.14 9.63 -4.28
CA ARG A 108 -2.04 10.54 -5.03
C ARG A 108 -2.95 11.31 -4.07
N VAL A 109 -3.14 12.61 -4.31
CA VAL A 109 -4.09 13.53 -3.63
C VAL A 109 -3.86 13.71 -2.12
N ALA A 110 -3.99 12.64 -1.34
CA ALA A 110 -3.91 12.61 0.10
C ALA A 110 -2.93 11.52 0.56
N PRO A 111 -2.46 11.57 1.82
CA PRO A 111 -1.59 10.55 2.39
C PRO A 111 -2.38 9.27 2.72
N GLU A 112 -2.99 8.66 1.71
CA GLU A 112 -3.67 7.37 1.80
C GLU A 112 -2.80 6.24 1.27
N TRP A 113 -3.07 5.03 1.74
CA TRP A 113 -2.41 3.84 1.24
C TRP A 113 -2.93 3.45 -0.13
N GLY A 114 -2.02 2.95 -0.95
CA GLY A 114 -2.31 2.37 -2.25
C GLY A 114 -1.22 1.38 -2.64
N VAL A 115 -1.25 0.99 -3.90
CA VAL A 115 -0.35 -0.03 -4.44
C VAL A 115 0.34 0.51 -5.67
N ILE A 116 1.68 0.43 -5.69
CA ILE A 116 2.48 0.64 -6.88
C ILE A 116 2.50 -0.67 -7.68
N THR A 117 2.03 -0.59 -8.91
CA THR A 117 1.83 -1.76 -9.79
C THR A 117 2.65 -1.69 -11.07
N GLY A 118 3.32 -0.57 -11.33
CA GLY A 118 4.10 -0.38 -12.54
C GLY A 118 4.99 0.86 -12.47
N PHE A 119 5.72 1.09 -13.54
CA PHE A 119 6.60 2.24 -13.70
C PHE A 119 6.70 2.62 -15.19
N SER A 120 6.97 3.89 -15.47
CA SER A 120 7.20 4.36 -16.85
C SER A 120 8.54 3.87 -17.41
N GLU A 121 8.77 3.92 -18.72
CA GLU A 121 9.97 3.34 -19.38
C GLU A 121 11.31 3.82 -18.77
N ASN A 122 11.36 5.04 -18.22
CA ASN A 122 12.56 5.58 -17.55
C ASN A 122 12.54 5.42 -16.02
N SER A 123 11.60 4.64 -15.49
CA SER A 123 11.31 4.45 -14.07
C SER A 123 11.08 5.75 -13.29
N LYS A 124 10.83 6.87 -13.98
CA LYS A 124 10.73 8.20 -13.34
C LYS A 124 9.43 8.35 -12.55
N ASN A 125 8.35 7.81 -13.09
CA ASN A 125 7.01 7.85 -12.50
C ASN A 125 6.57 6.43 -12.17
N PHE A 126 5.84 6.29 -11.07
CA PHE A 126 5.23 5.03 -10.68
C PHE A 126 3.77 5.00 -11.12
N TYR A 127 3.34 3.87 -11.67
CA TYR A 127 1.94 3.59 -11.91
C TYR A 127 1.35 2.95 -10.66
N CYS A 128 0.22 3.47 -10.20
CA CYS A 128 -0.38 3.06 -8.95
C CYS A 128 -1.90 2.87 -9.05
N ARG A 129 -2.45 2.24 -8.02
CA ARG A 129 -3.88 2.12 -7.73
C ARG A 129 -4.12 2.71 -6.35
N THR A 130 -5.12 3.56 -6.23
CA THR A 130 -5.48 4.27 -4.99
C THR A 130 -7.00 4.37 -4.85
N TYR A 131 -7.46 4.85 -3.71
CA TYR A 131 -8.89 5.14 -3.49
C TYR A 131 -9.39 6.35 -4.30
N PHE A 132 -8.48 7.07 -4.97
CA PHE A 132 -8.76 8.24 -5.80
C PHE A 132 -8.80 7.94 -7.30
N ASP A 133 -8.74 6.66 -7.71
CA ASP A 133 -8.72 6.25 -9.12
C ASP A 133 -9.86 6.91 -9.91
N LYS A 134 -11.11 6.79 -9.43
CA LYS A 134 -12.30 7.26 -10.18
C LYS A 134 -12.25 8.73 -10.59
N GLU A 135 -11.59 9.57 -9.81
CA GLU A 135 -11.55 11.02 -10.00
C GLU A 135 -10.30 11.48 -10.77
N HIS A 136 -9.25 10.66 -10.78
CA HIS A 136 -7.92 11.09 -11.21
C HIS A 136 -7.23 10.19 -12.22
N LEU A 137 -7.89 9.12 -12.66
CA LEU A 137 -7.40 8.30 -13.77
C LEU A 137 -7.05 9.18 -14.97
N ASN A 138 -6.06 8.73 -15.74
CA ASN A 138 -5.67 9.44 -16.96
C ASN A 138 -6.81 9.47 -18.01
N GLU A 139 -6.58 10.17 -19.12
CA GLU A 139 -7.58 10.34 -20.19
C GLU A 139 -8.11 9.01 -20.78
N ASN A 140 -7.32 7.94 -20.70
CA ASN A 140 -7.68 6.60 -21.18
C ASN A 140 -8.36 5.72 -20.11
N ASN A 141 -8.49 6.21 -18.88
CA ASN A 141 -9.02 5.49 -17.72
C ASN A 141 -8.29 4.17 -17.39
N ASP A 142 -6.99 4.06 -17.65
CA ASP A 142 -6.23 2.81 -17.49
C ASP A 142 -5.26 2.80 -16.30
N TYR A 143 -4.63 3.93 -15.93
CA TYR A 143 -3.74 4.03 -14.77
C TYR A 143 -3.71 5.41 -14.09
N LEU A 144 -3.19 5.43 -12.85
CA LEU A 144 -2.74 6.64 -12.15
C LEU A 144 -1.22 6.72 -12.14
N GLU A 145 -0.68 7.93 -12.30
CA GLU A 145 0.71 8.23 -11.95
C GLU A 145 0.80 8.80 -10.53
N SER A 146 1.81 8.35 -9.79
CA SER A 146 2.13 8.90 -8.47
C SER A 146 2.53 10.38 -8.57
N ASP A 147 1.92 11.25 -7.78
CA ASP A 147 2.30 12.68 -7.69
C ASP A 147 3.54 12.90 -6.81
N PHE A 148 3.72 12.04 -5.82
CA PHE A 148 4.72 12.21 -4.77
C PHE A 148 5.61 10.99 -4.62
N TRP A 149 6.79 11.21 -4.04
CA TRP A 149 7.55 10.11 -3.48
C TRP A 149 6.85 9.63 -2.20
N PRO A 150 6.51 8.33 -2.10
CA PRO A 150 5.83 7.81 -0.92
C PRO A 150 6.74 7.91 0.30
N PHE A 151 6.17 8.29 1.45
CA PHE A 151 6.95 8.46 2.67
C PHE A 151 6.99 7.20 3.54
N MET A 152 6.11 6.23 3.30
CA MET A 152 6.20 4.87 3.83
C MET A 152 5.96 3.88 2.71
N ILE A 153 6.78 2.83 2.67
CA ILE A 153 6.78 1.80 1.64
C ILE A 153 6.92 0.44 2.32
N ILE A 154 6.12 -0.53 1.89
CA ILE A 154 6.16 -1.91 2.36
C ILE A 154 6.36 -2.84 1.17
N HIS A 155 7.43 -3.63 1.22
CA HIS A 155 7.71 -4.68 0.25
C HIS A 155 7.35 -6.04 0.83
N PHE A 156 6.87 -6.93 -0.04
CA PHE A 156 6.76 -8.34 0.26
C PHE A 156 8.12 -9.00 0.06
N GLY A 157 8.78 -9.34 1.17
CA GLY A 157 10.01 -10.10 1.17
C GLY A 157 9.77 -11.57 0.80
N GLU A 158 10.62 -12.46 1.31
CA GLU A 158 10.48 -13.89 1.03
C GLU A 158 9.32 -14.52 1.81
N LYS A 159 8.63 -15.47 1.17
CA LYS A 159 7.57 -16.25 1.82
C LYS A 159 8.22 -17.39 2.60
N LYS A 160 8.02 -17.41 3.92
CA LYS A 160 8.42 -18.51 4.80
C LYS A 160 7.67 -19.78 4.37
N ARG A 161 8.44 -20.82 4.06
CA ARG A 161 7.93 -22.16 3.74
C ARG A 161 7.50 -22.91 4.98
#